data_AF-Q9CYH2-F1
#
_entry.id   AF-Q9CYH2-F1
#
_cell.length_a   1.000
_cell.length_b   1.000
_cell.length_c   1.000
_cell.angle_alpha   90.00
_cell.angle_beta   90.00
_cell.angle_gamma   90.00
#
_symmetry.space_group_name_H-M   'P 1'
#
loop_
_entity.id
_entity.type
_entity.pdbx_description
1 polymer ?
#
loop_
_entity_poly.entity_id
_entity_poly.type
_entity_poly.pdbx_seq_one_letter_code
_entity_poly.pdbx_strand_id
1 'polypeptide(L)'
;MGMWSIGVGAVGAAAVALLLANTDMFLSKPRKAALEYLEDIDLKTLEKEPRTFKAKELWEKNGAVIMAVRRPGCFLCRAEAADLMSLKPKLDELGVPLYAVVKEQVKREVEDFQPYFKGEIFLDEKKKFYGPERRKMMFMGLIRLGVWYNSFRAWNGGFSGNLEGEGFILGGVFVIGSGKQGILLEHREKEFGDRVNPLSVLEAVKKIKLQTPASGRS
;
A
#
# COMPACT_ATOMS: atom_id res chain seq x y z
N MET A 1 45.69 19.16 22.58
CA MET A 1 44.95 18.68 21.39
C MET A 1 43.79 17.73 21.77
N GLY A 2 43.01 17.99 22.83
CA GLY A 2 42.37 16.88 23.57
C GLY A 2 40.84 16.74 23.60
N MET A 3 40.04 17.68 23.10
CA MET A 3 38.56 17.60 23.25
C MET A 3 37.77 17.87 21.97
N TRP A 4 38.32 18.63 21.02
CA TRP A 4 37.61 18.98 19.78
C TRP A 4 37.58 17.81 18.78
N SER A 5 38.62 16.98 18.73
CA SER A 5 38.70 15.87 17.77
C SER A 5 37.70 14.74 18.07
N ILE A 6 37.42 14.47 19.35
CA ILE A 6 36.41 13.47 19.75
C ILE A 6 35.00 14.00 19.42
N GLY A 7 34.75 15.30 19.64
CA GLY A 7 33.47 15.93 19.32
C GLY A 7 33.16 15.93 17.82
N VAL A 8 34.13 16.30 16.97
CA VAL A 8 33.95 16.31 15.50
C VAL A 8 33.74 14.89 14.97
N GLY A 9 34.49 13.90 15.47
CA GLY A 9 34.32 12.50 15.08
C GLY A 9 32.94 11.93 15.45
N ALA A 10 32.46 12.21 16.68
CA ALA A 10 31.14 11.78 17.12
C ALA A 10 30.00 12.43 16.34
N VAL A 11 30.08 13.74 16.08
CA VAL A 11 29.10 14.47 15.26
C VAL A 11 29.07 13.94 13.83
N GLY A 12 30.25 13.69 13.24
CA GLY A 12 30.35 13.08 11.91
C GLY A 12 29.72 11.69 11.84
N ALA A 13 30.00 10.82 12.82
CA ALA A 13 29.40 9.49 12.89
C ALA A 13 27.88 9.55 13.08
N ALA A 14 27.37 10.46 13.92
CA ALA A 14 25.95 10.67 14.12
C ALA A 14 25.25 11.18 12.85
N ALA A 15 25.85 12.14 12.13
CA ALA A 15 25.33 12.63 10.86
C ALA A 15 25.27 11.53 9.80
N VAL A 16 26.34 10.72 9.67
CA VAL A 16 26.35 9.56 8.78
C VAL A 16 25.29 8.55 9.18
N ALA A 17 25.14 8.23 10.47
CA ALA A 17 24.11 7.32 10.95
C ALA A 17 22.69 7.82 10.64
N LEU A 18 22.41 9.13 10.82
CA LEU A 18 21.14 9.74 10.46
C LEU A 18 20.88 9.68 8.95
N LEU A 19 21.89 10.00 8.13
CA LEU A 19 21.79 9.88 6.68
C LEU A 19 21.49 8.44 6.27
N LEU A 20 22.26 7.47 6.78
CA LEU A 20 22.06 6.05 6.48
C LEU A 20 20.71 5.52 6.95
N ALA A 21 20.22 5.94 8.13
CA ALA A 21 18.88 5.59 8.63
C ALA A 21 17.75 6.12 7.74
N ASN A 22 17.98 7.23 7.03
CA ASN A 22 17.07 7.79 6.04
C ASN A 22 17.20 7.14 4.65
N THR A 23 18.22 6.31 4.40
CA THR A 23 18.35 5.54 3.17
C THR A 23 17.58 4.21 3.22
N ASP A 24 17.47 3.53 2.08
CA ASP A 24 16.87 2.20 1.98
C ASP A 24 17.83 1.07 2.42
N MET A 25 19.03 1.40 2.90
CA MET A 25 20.07 0.40 3.24
C MET A 25 19.66 -0.54 4.38
N PHE A 26 18.90 -0.04 5.36
CA PHE A 26 18.39 -0.84 6.49
C PHE A 26 17.03 -1.48 6.23
N LEU A 27 16.45 -1.27 5.04
CA LEU A 27 15.19 -1.90 4.65
C LEU A 27 15.47 -3.19 3.90
N SER A 28 14.74 -4.26 4.24
CA SER A 28 14.72 -5.47 3.41
C SER A 28 14.30 -5.09 1.99
N LYS A 29 15.14 -5.43 1.01
CA LYS A 29 14.83 -5.17 -0.40
C LYS A 29 13.51 -5.84 -0.75
N PRO A 30 12.58 -5.16 -1.44
CA PRO A 30 11.33 -5.79 -1.83
C PRO A 30 11.62 -6.93 -2.81
N ARG A 31 11.26 -8.16 -2.43
CA ARG A 31 11.15 -9.25 -3.41
C ARG A 31 9.89 -9.02 -4.23
N LYS A 32 10.04 -8.66 -5.51
CA LYS A 32 8.91 -8.49 -6.44
C LYS A 32 7.98 -9.68 -6.33
N ALA A 33 6.69 -9.40 -6.15
CA ALA A 33 5.71 -10.47 -6.14
C ALA A 33 5.62 -11.05 -7.55
N ALA A 34 5.72 -12.38 -7.68
CA ALA A 34 5.31 -13.03 -8.93
C ALA A 34 3.79 -12.91 -9.05
N LEU A 35 3.25 -12.82 -10.27
CA LEU A 35 1.79 -12.77 -10.45
C LEU A 35 1.15 -14.02 -9.82
N GLU A 36 1.77 -15.17 -10.01
CA GLU A 36 1.36 -16.48 -9.47
C GLU A 36 1.28 -16.46 -7.93
N TYR A 37 2.19 -15.73 -7.28
CA TYR A 37 2.17 -15.56 -5.83
C TYR A 37 0.94 -14.75 -5.38
N LEU A 38 0.59 -13.68 -6.11
CA LEU A 38 -0.58 -12.86 -5.80
C LEU A 38 -1.89 -13.61 -6.09
N GLU A 39 -1.94 -14.38 -7.18
CA GLU A 39 -3.14 -15.12 -7.59
C GLU A 39 -3.61 -16.15 -6.56
N ASP A 40 -2.68 -16.82 -5.88
CA ASP A 40 -2.97 -17.86 -4.89
C ASP A 40 -3.36 -17.31 -3.51
N ILE A 41 -3.39 -15.98 -3.32
CA ILE A 41 -3.76 -15.39 -2.03
C ILE A 41 -5.24 -15.65 -1.75
N ASP A 42 -5.54 -16.16 -0.55
CA ASP A 42 -6.90 -16.30 -0.05
C ASP A 42 -7.35 -14.95 0.53
N LEU A 43 -8.40 -14.37 -0.04
CA LEU A 43 -9.05 -13.17 0.47
C LEU A 43 -10.42 -13.51 1.05
N LYS A 44 -10.86 -12.71 2.03
CA LYS A 44 -12.19 -12.82 2.64
C LYS A 44 -13.00 -11.54 2.43
N THR A 45 -14.29 -11.68 2.15
CA THR A 45 -15.24 -10.56 2.27
C THR A 45 -15.42 -10.17 3.73
N LEU A 46 -15.81 -8.92 3.99
CA LEU A 46 -15.98 -8.36 5.35
C LEU A 46 -17.42 -8.43 5.86
N GLU A 47 -18.28 -9.18 5.18
CA GLU A 47 -19.68 -9.37 5.52
C GLU A 47 -19.84 -10.31 6.73
N LYS A 48 -21.07 -10.40 7.26
CA LYS A 48 -21.39 -11.30 8.39
C LYS A 48 -21.07 -12.77 8.09
N GLU A 49 -21.26 -13.18 6.84
CA GLU A 49 -20.87 -14.49 6.32
C GLU A 49 -19.69 -14.32 5.35
N PRO A 50 -18.44 -14.37 5.85
CA PRO A 50 -17.28 -14.10 5.02
C PRO A 50 -17.09 -15.22 3.99
N ARG A 51 -17.14 -14.87 2.71
CA ARG A 51 -16.74 -15.77 1.62
C ARG A 51 -15.24 -15.68 1.43
N THR A 52 -14.58 -16.83 1.37
CA THR A 52 -13.18 -16.92 0.97
C THR A 52 -13.08 -17.17 -0.54
N PHE A 53 -12.18 -16.46 -1.21
CA PHE A 53 -11.97 -16.57 -2.65
C PHE A 53 -10.51 -16.28 -3.02
N LYS A 54 -10.11 -16.59 -4.26
CA LYS A 54 -8.73 -16.36 -4.70
C LYS A 54 -8.57 -14.94 -5.21
N ALA A 55 -7.50 -14.26 -4.82
CA ALA A 55 -7.25 -12.87 -5.19
C ALA A 55 -7.26 -12.63 -6.71
N LYS A 56 -6.89 -13.65 -7.52
CA LYS A 56 -6.96 -13.59 -8.99
C LYS A 56 -8.31 -13.09 -9.52
N GLU A 57 -9.41 -13.40 -8.82
CA GLU A 57 -10.77 -13.01 -9.21
C GLU A 57 -10.94 -11.49 -9.30
N LEU A 58 -10.12 -10.71 -8.56
CA LEU A 58 -10.18 -9.25 -8.56
C LEU A 58 -9.74 -8.62 -9.88
N TRP A 59 -8.76 -9.20 -10.58
CA TRP A 59 -8.21 -8.63 -11.82
C TRP A 59 -8.48 -9.47 -13.07
N GLU A 60 -8.97 -10.70 -12.94
CA GLU A 60 -9.10 -11.65 -14.06
C GLU A 60 -9.80 -11.02 -15.28
N LYS A 61 -10.92 -10.33 -15.07
CA LYS A 61 -11.74 -9.77 -16.15
C LYS A 61 -11.21 -8.43 -16.71
N ASN A 62 -10.97 -7.44 -15.84
CA ASN A 62 -10.73 -6.06 -16.25
C ASN A 62 -9.35 -5.51 -15.83
N GLY A 63 -8.51 -6.32 -15.19
CA GLY A 63 -7.42 -5.78 -14.38
C GLY A 63 -7.95 -5.17 -13.09
N ALA A 64 -7.06 -4.68 -12.23
CA ALA A 64 -7.44 -3.98 -11.00
C ALA A 64 -6.30 -3.09 -10.48
N VAL A 65 -6.69 -2.04 -9.76
CA VAL A 65 -5.81 -1.35 -8.82
C VAL A 65 -6.10 -1.90 -7.42
N ILE A 66 -5.08 -2.36 -6.71
CA ILE A 66 -5.23 -2.96 -5.37
C ILE A 66 -4.31 -2.22 -4.40
N MET A 67 -4.90 -1.63 -3.37
CA MET A 67 -4.18 -1.03 -2.25
C MET A 67 -4.07 -2.03 -1.09
N ALA A 68 -2.86 -2.49 -0.78
CA ALA A 68 -2.57 -3.20 0.46
C ALA A 68 -2.45 -2.17 1.60
N VAL A 69 -3.53 -1.98 2.33
CA VAL A 69 -3.67 -0.92 3.34
C VAL A 69 -2.86 -1.28 4.58
N ARG A 70 -1.81 -0.52 4.90
CA ARG A 70 -1.03 -0.73 6.12
C ARG A 70 -1.92 -0.80 7.35
N ARG A 71 -2.73 0.22 7.63
CA ARG A 71 -3.76 0.13 8.68
C ARG A 71 -4.91 1.11 8.42
N PRO A 72 -6.18 0.64 8.41
CA PRO A 72 -7.33 1.51 8.17
C PRO A 72 -7.52 2.60 9.25
N GLY A 73 -7.16 2.32 10.52
CA GLY A 73 -7.12 3.32 11.59
C GLY A 73 -5.98 4.34 11.50
N CYS A 74 -5.00 4.19 10.59
CA CYS A 74 -3.88 5.13 10.47
C CYS A 74 -4.24 6.33 9.60
N PHE A 75 -4.00 7.54 10.12
CA PHE A 75 -4.25 8.81 9.39
C PHE A 75 -3.44 8.93 8.09
N LEU A 76 -2.19 8.45 8.05
CA LEU A 76 -1.37 8.40 6.83
C LEU A 76 -2.00 7.51 5.76
N CYS A 77 -2.55 6.37 6.16
CA CYS A 77 -3.19 5.42 5.25
C CYS A 77 -4.54 5.96 4.74
N ARG A 78 -5.28 6.70 5.58
CA ARG A 78 -6.50 7.43 5.17
C ARG A 78 -6.20 8.51 4.13
N ALA A 79 -5.09 9.24 4.31
CA ALA A 79 -4.64 10.23 3.34
C ALA A 79 -4.29 9.59 1.99
N GLU A 80 -3.49 8.52 1.99
CA GLU A 80 -3.17 7.78 0.77
C GLU A 80 -4.42 7.19 0.09
N ALA A 81 -5.34 6.63 0.88
CA ALA A 81 -6.58 6.09 0.36
C ALA A 81 -7.44 7.17 -0.32
N ALA A 82 -7.55 8.35 0.27
CA ALA A 82 -8.25 9.48 -0.31
C ALA A 82 -7.58 9.97 -1.61
N ASP A 83 -6.25 10.01 -1.65
CA ASP A 83 -5.49 10.34 -2.86
C ASP A 83 -5.76 9.34 -3.99
N LEU A 84 -5.73 8.04 -3.71
CA LEU A 84 -6.05 7.00 -4.67
C LEU A 84 -7.52 7.05 -5.11
N MET A 85 -8.42 7.30 -4.18
CA MET A 85 -9.86 7.40 -4.44
C MET A 85 -10.18 8.61 -5.34
N SER A 86 -9.34 9.65 -5.36
CA SER A 86 -9.46 10.76 -6.32
C SER A 86 -9.32 10.31 -7.79
N LEU A 87 -8.67 9.17 -8.04
CA LEU A 87 -8.55 8.59 -9.38
C LEU A 87 -9.79 7.82 -9.81
N LYS A 88 -10.68 7.47 -8.87
CA LYS A 88 -11.81 6.57 -9.11
C LYS A 88 -12.64 6.93 -10.35
N PRO A 89 -13.03 8.19 -10.63
CA PRO A 89 -13.78 8.52 -11.84
C PRO A 89 -13.07 8.08 -13.13
N LYS A 90 -11.75 8.29 -13.22
CA LYS A 90 -10.94 7.88 -14.38
C LYS A 90 -10.76 6.37 -14.46
N LEU A 91 -10.69 5.69 -13.32
CA LEU A 91 -10.61 4.23 -13.28
C LEU A 91 -11.93 3.60 -13.74
N ASP A 92 -13.05 4.16 -13.30
CA ASP A 92 -14.41 3.75 -13.69
C ASP A 92 -14.62 3.97 -15.21
N GLU A 93 -14.18 5.10 -15.78
CA GLU A 93 -14.19 5.36 -17.24
C GLU A 93 -13.40 4.30 -18.02
N LEU A 94 -12.29 3.81 -17.47
CA LEU A 94 -11.46 2.75 -18.07
C LEU A 94 -11.95 1.33 -17.73
N GLY A 95 -13.02 1.19 -16.95
CA GLY A 95 -13.57 -0.09 -16.51
C GLY A 95 -12.69 -0.86 -15.53
N VAL A 96 -11.71 -0.21 -14.89
CA VAL A 96 -10.75 -0.85 -13.98
C VAL A 96 -11.15 -0.60 -12.54
N PRO A 97 -11.48 -1.64 -11.75
CA PRO A 97 -11.86 -1.47 -10.36
C PRO A 97 -10.68 -1.08 -9.45
N LEU A 98 -11.01 -0.40 -8.36
CA LEU A 98 -10.09 -0.05 -7.27
C LEU A 98 -10.52 -0.78 -5.99
N TYR A 99 -9.65 -1.65 -5.49
CA TYR A 99 -9.87 -2.47 -4.30
C TYR A 99 -8.88 -2.14 -3.18
N ALA A 100 -9.29 -2.37 -1.94
CA ALA A 100 -8.42 -2.34 -0.79
C ALA A 100 -8.33 -3.73 -0.15
N VAL A 101 -7.15 -4.04 0.37
CA VAL A 101 -6.88 -5.25 1.14
C VAL A 101 -6.35 -4.84 2.50
N VAL A 102 -7.09 -5.18 3.55
CA VAL A 102 -6.67 -4.99 4.95
C VAL A 102 -6.16 -6.32 5.50
N LYS A 103 -5.34 -6.26 6.55
CA LYS A 103 -4.74 -7.45 7.18
C LYS A 103 -5.37 -7.89 8.51
N GLU A 104 -6.24 -7.06 9.04
CA GLU A 104 -6.90 -7.23 10.33
C GLU A 104 -8.17 -6.40 10.35
N GLN A 105 -9.14 -6.84 11.16
CA GLN A 105 -10.35 -6.08 11.48
C GLN A 105 -10.28 -5.71 12.96
N VAL A 106 -9.89 -4.47 13.24
CA VAL A 106 -9.82 -3.94 14.61
C VAL A 106 -11.04 -3.07 14.84
N LYS A 107 -11.91 -3.47 15.77
CA LYS A 107 -13.11 -2.70 16.18
C LYS A 107 -13.90 -2.22 14.95
N ARG A 108 -14.01 -0.90 14.76
CA ARG A 108 -14.70 -0.24 13.64
C ARG A 108 -13.75 0.39 12.61
N GLU A 109 -12.47 0.01 12.61
CA GLU A 109 -11.48 0.73 11.79
C GLU A 109 -11.78 0.67 10.29
N VAL A 110 -12.31 -0.46 9.81
CA VAL A 110 -12.69 -0.62 8.39
C VAL A 110 -13.86 0.29 8.07
N GLU A 111 -14.87 0.33 8.93
CA GLU A 111 -16.05 1.18 8.80
C GLU A 111 -15.68 2.66 8.84
N ASP A 112 -14.77 3.04 9.74
CA ASP A 112 -14.23 4.40 9.86
C ASP A 112 -13.27 4.75 8.69
N PHE A 113 -12.84 3.78 7.90
CA PHE A 113 -11.98 3.95 6.73
C PHE A 113 -12.77 4.13 5.42
N GLN A 114 -14.00 3.60 5.34
CA GLN A 114 -14.90 3.74 4.19
C GLN A 114 -15.13 5.18 3.70
N PRO A 115 -15.20 6.22 4.56
CA PRO A 115 -15.30 7.61 4.09
C PRO A 115 -14.14 8.04 3.18
N TYR A 116 -12.95 7.46 3.38
CA TYR A 116 -11.73 7.75 2.60
C TYR A 116 -11.54 6.77 1.44
N PHE A 117 -12.14 5.58 1.53
CA PHE A 117 -12.05 4.55 0.51
C PHE A 117 -13.42 3.94 0.21
N LYS A 118 -14.04 4.38 -0.89
CA LYS A 118 -15.38 3.94 -1.34
C LYS A 118 -15.37 2.68 -2.21
N GLY A 119 -14.22 2.01 -2.35
CA GLY A 119 -14.10 0.75 -3.07
C GLY A 119 -14.40 -0.45 -2.17
N GLU A 120 -14.50 -1.64 -2.77
CA GLU A 120 -14.63 -2.87 -1.98
C GLU A 120 -13.33 -3.14 -1.20
N ILE A 121 -13.49 -3.62 0.03
CA ILE A 121 -12.40 -3.92 0.95
C ILE A 121 -12.45 -5.40 1.29
N PHE A 122 -11.31 -6.07 1.20
CA PHE A 122 -11.16 -7.49 1.52
C PHE A 122 -10.14 -7.70 2.64
N LEU A 123 -10.27 -8.81 3.36
CA LEU A 123 -9.33 -9.23 4.38
C LEU A 123 -8.33 -10.25 3.83
N ASP A 124 -7.05 -9.93 3.91
CA ASP A 124 -5.92 -10.86 3.75
C ASP A 124 -5.36 -11.21 5.14
N GLU A 125 -6.02 -12.18 5.77
CA GLU A 125 -5.66 -12.67 7.11
C GLU A 125 -4.22 -13.22 7.17
N LYS A 126 -3.76 -13.82 6.07
CA LYS A 126 -2.41 -14.37 5.93
C LYS A 126 -1.36 -13.32 5.57
N LYS A 127 -1.75 -12.06 5.34
CA LYS A 127 -0.85 -10.92 5.07
C LYS A 127 0.10 -11.19 3.90
N LYS A 128 -0.36 -11.92 2.87
CA LYS A 128 0.44 -12.26 1.67
C LYS A 128 0.57 -11.08 0.71
N PHE A 129 -0.43 -10.19 0.60
CA PHE A 129 -0.35 -8.98 -0.25
C PHE A 129 0.75 -8.01 0.17
N TYR A 130 1.19 -8.10 1.43
CA TYR A 130 2.31 -7.33 1.98
C TYR A 130 3.69 -7.89 1.59
N GLY A 131 3.70 -8.90 0.72
CA GLY A 131 4.87 -9.52 0.13
C GLY A 131 5.26 -10.86 0.78
N PRO A 132 6.05 -11.69 0.07
CA PRO A 132 6.60 -12.93 0.62
C PRO A 132 7.50 -12.67 1.83
N GLU A 133 8.21 -11.54 1.80
CA GLU A 133 8.94 -10.98 2.93
C GLU A 133 8.26 -9.69 3.37
N ARG A 134 7.57 -9.75 4.52
CA ARG A 134 6.85 -8.59 5.08
C ARG A 134 7.86 -7.58 5.58
N ARG A 135 7.90 -6.40 4.95
CA ARG A 135 8.75 -5.29 5.40
C ARG A 135 8.07 -4.62 6.59
N LYS A 136 8.77 -4.57 7.72
CA LYS A 136 8.31 -3.93 8.93
C LYS A 136 9.17 -2.73 9.24
N MET A 137 8.53 -1.64 9.61
CA MET A 137 9.19 -0.45 10.10
C MET A 137 8.72 -0.22 11.53
N MET A 138 9.62 -0.38 12.50
CA MET A 138 9.32 -0.14 13.92
C MET A 138 9.70 1.30 14.29
N PHE A 139 10.34 1.52 15.43
CA PHE A 139 10.83 2.81 15.89
C PHE A 139 11.78 3.51 14.89
N MET A 140 12.45 2.76 14.00
CA MET A 140 13.25 3.34 12.91
C MET A 140 12.45 4.27 11.99
N GLY A 141 11.13 4.09 11.88
CA GLY A 141 10.28 5.00 11.12
C GLY A 141 10.26 6.43 11.68
N LEU A 142 10.45 6.60 12.99
CA LEU A 142 10.47 7.92 13.63
C LEU A 142 11.77 8.70 13.37
N ILE A 143 12.83 8.03 12.93
CA ILE A 143 14.11 8.68 12.57
C ILE A 143 14.06 9.22 11.14
N ARG A 144 13.15 8.71 10.31
CA ARG A 144 13.06 9.08 8.90
C ARG A 144 12.35 10.43 8.73
N LEU A 145 13.05 11.39 8.14
CA LEU A 145 12.55 12.75 7.88
C LEU A 145 11.30 12.72 6.99
N GLY A 146 11.22 11.78 6.06
CA GLY A 146 10.06 11.63 5.19
C GLY A 146 8.80 11.21 5.95
N VAL A 147 8.90 10.38 6.99
CA VAL A 147 7.75 10.05 7.87
C VAL A 147 7.21 11.30 8.57
N TRP A 148 8.08 12.18 9.06
CA TRP A 148 7.66 13.46 9.66
C TRP A 148 6.99 14.38 8.64
N TYR A 149 7.56 14.50 7.44
CA TYR A 149 6.96 15.28 6.35
C TYR A 149 5.59 14.73 5.93
N ASN A 150 5.49 13.41 5.75
CA ASN A 150 4.25 12.72 5.40
C ASN A 150 3.19 12.91 6.49
N SER A 151 3.61 12.89 7.77
CA SER A 151 2.74 13.10 8.92
C SER A 151 2.20 14.53 8.97
N PHE A 152 3.08 15.53 8.82
CA PHE A 152 2.67 16.93 8.79
C PHE A 152 1.70 17.21 7.63
N ARG A 153 1.98 16.66 6.44
CA ARG A 153 1.08 16.77 5.28
C ARG A 153 -0.29 16.18 5.55
N ALA A 154 -0.36 14.96 6.08
CA ALA A 154 -1.64 14.31 6.35
C ALA A 154 -2.41 15.06 7.46
N TRP A 155 -1.73 15.58 8.47
CA TRP A 155 -2.38 16.42 9.47
C TRP A 155 -2.94 17.71 8.84
N ASN A 156 -2.17 18.41 8.01
CA ASN A 156 -2.66 19.60 7.30
C ASN A 156 -3.84 19.29 6.37
N GLY A 157 -3.94 18.06 5.86
CA GLY A 157 -5.09 17.57 5.11
C GLY A 157 -6.32 17.24 5.96
N GLY A 158 -6.26 17.41 7.29
CA GLY A 158 -7.35 17.12 8.22
C GLY A 158 -7.52 15.64 8.57
N PHE A 159 -6.53 14.80 8.26
CA PHE A 159 -6.62 13.37 8.54
C PHE A 159 -6.31 13.06 10.00
N SER A 160 -7.18 12.30 10.65
CA SER A 160 -7.01 11.79 12.01
C SER A 160 -7.06 10.26 12.03
N GLY A 161 -6.55 9.66 13.10
CA GLY A 161 -6.46 8.21 13.26
C GLY A 161 -6.08 7.80 14.67
N ASN A 162 -5.95 6.50 14.89
CA ASN A 162 -5.56 5.90 16.17
C ASN A 162 -4.18 5.22 16.06
N LEU A 163 -3.71 4.57 17.13
CA LEU A 163 -2.52 3.70 17.11
C LEU A 163 -2.83 2.22 17.44
N GLU A 164 -4.09 1.80 17.36
CA GLU A 164 -4.51 0.43 17.69
C GLU A 164 -4.10 -0.57 16.59
N GLY A 165 -4.00 -1.86 16.95
CA GLY A 165 -3.67 -2.94 16.00
C GLY A 165 -2.21 -3.01 15.56
N GLU A 166 -1.94 -3.77 14.50
CA GLU A 166 -0.61 -3.92 13.92
C GLU A 166 -0.26 -2.71 13.02
N GLY A 167 0.75 -1.93 13.40
CA GLY A 167 1.13 -0.70 12.69
C GLY A 167 2.47 -0.74 11.95
N PHE A 168 3.22 -1.84 12.04
CA PHE A 168 4.62 -1.88 11.60
C PHE A 168 4.78 -2.40 10.17
N ILE A 169 3.91 -3.29 9.69
CA ILE A 169 3.98 -3.78 8.31
C ILE A 169 3.72 -2.64 7.33
N LEU A 170 4.59 -2.48 6.34
CA LEU A 170 4.45 -1.49 5.27
C LEU A 170 3.43 -1.97 4.22
N GLY A 171 2.61 -1.03 3.74
CA GLY A 171 1.62 -1.26 2.69
C GLY A 171 2.21 -1.20 1.28
N GLY A 172 1.31 -1.10 0.31
CA GLY A 172 1.67 -0.97 -1.09
C GLY A 172 0.47 -0.83 -2.01
N VAL A 173 0.74 -0.53 -3.28
CA VAL A 173 -0.27 -0.40 -4.34
C VAL A 173 0.19 -1.19 -5.54
N PHE A 174 -0.73 -1.97 -6.09
CA PHE A 174 -0.50 -2.80 -7.26
C PHE A 174 -1.45 -2.38 -8.37
N VAL A 175 -0.96 -2.29 -9.60
CA VAL A 175 -1.79 -2.24 -10.80
C VAL A 175 -1.54 -3.55 -11.55
N ILE A 176 -2.58 -4.37 -11.64
CA ILE A 176 -2.51 -5.71 -12.24
C ILE A 176 -3.36 -5.71 -13.50
N GLY A 177 -2.78 -6.18 -14.61
CA GLY A 177 -3.51 -6.29 -15.87
C GLY A 177 -4.51 -7.44 -15.88
N SER A 178 -5.46 -7.42 -16.82
CA SER A 178 -6.46 -8.48 -16.95
C SER A 178 -5.82 -9.84 -17.25
N GLY A 179 -6.34 -10.89 -16.60
CA GLY A 179 -5.86 -12.25 -16.72
C GLY A 179 -4.38 -12.36 -16.35
N LYS A 180 -3.56 -12.75 -17.34
CA LYS A 180 -2.13 -13.04 -17.18
C LYS A 180 -1.21 -11.94 -17.72
N GLN A 181 -1.70 -10.70 -17.84
CA GLN A 181 -0.88 -9.57 -18.29
C GLN A 181 0.22 -9.15 -17.30
N GLY A 182 0.17 -9.65 -16.07
CA GLY A 182 1.18 -9.37 -15.05
C GLY A 182 0.92 -8.09 -14.27
N ILE A 183 1.90 -7.78 -13.43
CA ILE A 183 1.91 -6.59 -12.57
C ILE A 183 2.51 -5.43 -13.38
N LEU A 184 1.69 -4.43 -13.69
CA LEU A 184 2.07 -3.27 -14.50
C LEU A 184 2.69 -2.15 -13.65
N LEU A 185 2.34 -2.10 -12.37
CA LEU A 185 2.97 -1.25 -11.37
C LEU A 185 2.94 -1.95 -10.01
N GLU A 186 4.08 -1.92 -9.32
CA GLU A 186 4.23 -2.39 -7.94
C GLU A 186 4.88 -1.25 -7.15
N HIS A 187 4.07 -0.55 -6.37
CA HIS A 187 4.55 0.41 -5.39
C HIS A 187 4.52 -0.22 -4.01
N ARG A 188 5.64 -0.14 -3.31
CA ARG A 188 5.85 -0.82 -2.05
C ARG A 188 6.43 0.21 -1.10
N GLU A 189 5.63 0.66 -0.13
CA GLU A 189 6.00 1.74 0.80
C GLU A 189 7.41 1.50 1.36
N LYS A 190 8.29 2.48 1.28
CA LYS A 190 9.63 2.42 1.90
C LYS A 190 9.59 2.86 3.35
N GLU A 191 8.62 3.69 3.69
CA GLU A 191 8.40 4.25 5.01
C GLU A 191 6.93 4.61 5.20
N PHE A 192 6.55 5.00 6.41
CA PHE A 192 5.16 5.35 6.68
C PHE A 192 4.70 6.58 5.89
N GLY A 193 3.63 6.41 5.10
CA GLY A 193 3.06 7.47 4.29
C GLY A 193 3.79 7.74 2.97
N ASP A 194 4.69 6.83 2.56
CA ASP A 194 5.29 6.78 1.23
C ASP A 194 4.24 6.33 0.20
N ARG A 195 3.37 7.26 -0.21
CA ARG A 195 2.26 6.99 -1.13
C ARG A 195 2.72 6.81 -2.58
N VAL A 196 1.98 6.00 -3.33
CA VAL A 196 2.17 5.90 -4.78
C VAL A 196 1.88 7.22 -5.49
N ASN A 197 2.58 7.52 -6.58
CA ASN A 197 2.26 8.65 -7.44
C ASN A 197 0.96 8.37 -8.23
N PRO A 198 -0.11 9.17 -8.10
CA PRO A 198 -1.37 8.95 -8.81
C PRO A 198 -1.22 8.94 -10.34
N LEU A 199 -0.27 9.70 -10.90
CA LEU A 199 -0.01 9.71 -12.35
C LEU A 199 0.56 8.38 -12.82
N SER A 200 1.49 7.79 -12.07
CA SER A 200 2.07 6.48 -12.40
C SER A 200 1.02 5.38 -12.34
N VAL A 201 0.05 5.46 -11.42
CA VAL A 201 -1.10 4.55 -11.38
C VAL A 201 -1.93 4.69 -12.65
N LEU A 202 -2.32 5.90 -13.05
CA LEU A 202 -3.07 6.13 -14.28
C LEU A 202 -2.33 5.66 -15.54
N GLU A 203 -1.02 5.90 -15.63
CA GLU A 203 -0.19 5.43 -16.74
C GLU A 203 -0.12 3.90 -16.82
N ALA A 204 -0.03 3.23 -15.67
CA ALA A 204 -0.05 1.77 -15.61
C ALA A 204 -1.43 1.21 -15.99
N VAL A 205 -2.51 1.85 -15.52
CA VAL A 205 -3.89 1.44 -15.83
C VAL A 205 -4.18 1.56 -17.33
N LYS A 206 -3.70 2.63 -18.00
CA LYS A 206 -3.84 2.79 -19.46
C LYS A 206 -3.17 1.69 -20.28
N LYS A 207 -2.25 0.91 -19.70
CA LYS A 207 -1.59 -0.22 -20.37
C LYS A 207 -2.40 -1.52 -20.27
N ILE A 208 -3.47 -1.55 -19.48
CA ILE A 208 -4.33 -2.73 -19.34
C ILE A 208 -5.09 -2.95 -20.63
N LYS A 209 -4.89 -4.11 -21.26
CA LYS A 209 -5.74 -4.58 -22.36
C LYS A 209 -6.96 -5.27 -21.74
N LEU A 210 -8.14 -4.70 -21.87
CA LEU A 210 -9.36 -5.35 -21.40
C LEU A 210 -9.62 -6.61 -22.22
N GLN A 211 -10.04 -7.70 -21.57
CA GLN A 211 -10.56 -8.84 -22.30
C GLN A 211 -11.88 -8.41 -22.95
N THR A 212 -11.91 -8.33 -24.27
CA THR A 212 -13.18 -8.23 -24.99
C THR A 212 -13.98 -9.49 -24.66
N PRO A 213 -15.23 -9.39 -24.16
CA PRO A 213 -16.07 -10.56 -24.01
C PRO A 213 -16.17 -11.20 -25.39
N ALA A 214 -15.80 -12.48 -25.51
CA ALA A 214 -16.06 -13.24 -26.72
C ALA A 214 -17.54 -13.05 -27.05
N SER A 215 -17.83 -12.39 -28.18
CA SER A 215 -19.20 -12.13 -28.61
C SER A 215 -19.97 -13.44 -28.55
N GLY A 216 -21.04 -13.46 -27.76
CA GLY A 216 -21.84 -14.65 -27.52
C GLY A 216 -22.14 -15.37 -28.84
N ARG A 217 -21.73 -16.64 -28.91
CA ARG A 217 -22.41 -17.57 -29.82
C ARG A 217 -23.74 -17.87 -29.15
N SER A 218 -24.78 -17.22 -29.67
CA SER A 218 -26.14 -17.75 -29.65
C SER A 218 -26.17 -19.16 -30.22
#